data_AF-A0A3G8ZQV0-F1
#
_entry.id   AF-A0A3G8ZQV0-F1
#
_cell.length_a   1.000
_cell.length_b   1.000
_cell.length_c   1.000
_cell.angle_alpha   90.00
_cell.angle_beta   90.00
_cell.angle_gamma   90.00
#
_symmetry.space_group_name_H-M   'P 1'
#
loop_
_entity.id
_entity.type
_entity.pdbx_description
1 polymer ?
#
loop_
_entity_poly.entity_id
_entity_poly.type
_entity_poly.pdbx_seq_one_letter_code
_entity_poly.pdbx_strand_id
1 'polypeptide(L)'
;MYQLETSSGFSASIANPELITAALADELSRSGVAQPMRWTVTTPHGTTVTDTIYDGGDANDRVRDPIDRAYGLLVRDVFTSGRHGGRHG
;
A
#
# COMPACT_ATOMS: atom_id res chain seq x y z
N MET A 1 5.65 7.12 9.77
CA MET A 1 4.30 7.26 9.18
C MET A 1 4.36 6.71 7.76
N TYR A 2 3.30 6.06 7.27
CA TYR A 2 3.21 5.59 5.88
C TYR A 2 2.65 6.71 5.02
N GLN A 3 3.22 6.92 3.85
CA GLN A 3 2.76 7.94 2.91
C GLN A 3 2.18 7.24 1.68
N LEU A 4 0.87 7.35 1.51
CA LEU A 4 0.13 6.80 0.38
C LEU A 4 -0.06 7.89 -0.66
N GLU A 5 0.24 7.59 -1.92
CA GLU A 5 0.05 8.47 -3.07
C GLU A 5 -0.56 7.66 -4.22
N THR A 6 -1.52 8.21 -4.95
CA THR A 6 -2.14 7.56 -6.11
C THR A 6 -1.92 8.36 -7.39
N SER A 7 -2.09 7.71 -8.53
CA SER A 7 -2.08 8.38 -9.84
C SER A 7 -3.29 9.29 -10.07
N SER A 8 -4.34 9.20 -9.25
CA SER A 8 -5.44 10.18 -9.23
C SER A 8 -5.04 11.50 -8.55
N GLY A 9 -3.87 11.56 -7.90
CA GLY A 9 -3.42 12.72 -7.12
C GLY A 9 -3.86 12.68 -5.67
N PHE A 10 -4.46 11.58 -5.20
CA PHE A 10 -4.76 11.39 -3.79
C PHE A 10 -3.47 11.15 -3.01
N SER A 11 -3.33 11.83 -1.87
CA SER A 11 -2.20 11.63 -0.96
C SER A 11 -2.71 11.59 0.49
N ALA A 12 -2.20 10.63 1.26
CA ALA A 12 -2.60 10.42 2.64
C ALA A 12 -1.43 9.96 3.51
N SER A 13 -1.37 10.52 4.72
CA SER A 13 -0.42 10.11 5.75
C SER A 13 -1.10 9.17 6.73
N ILE A 14 -0.66 7.90 6.73
CA ILE A 14 -1.32 6.80 7.43
C ILE A 14 -0.42 6.32 8.57
N ALA A 15 -0.94 6.32 9.80
CA ALA A 15 -0.17 5.91 10.98
C ALA A 15 -0.12 4.39 11.15
N ASN A 16 -1.27 3.71 10.98
CA ASN A 16 -1.37 2.25 11.01
C ASN A 16 -1.47 1.75 9.56
N PRO A 17 -0.54 0.91 9.09
CA PRO A 17 -0.61 0.42 7.72
C PRO A 17 -1.97 -0.23 7.40
N GLU A 18 -2.76 -0.71 8.39
CA GLU A 18 -3.97 -1.52 8.11
C GLU A 18 -5.06 -0.66 7.50
N LEU A 19 -4.93 0.65 7.67
CA LEU A 19 -5.80 1.67 7.12
C LEU A 19 -5.45 2.02 5.66
N ILE A 20 -4.32 1.57 5.12
CA ILE A 20 -3.93 1.79 3.71
C ILE A 20 -4.98 1.19 2.77
N THR A 21 -5.44 -0.03 3.06
CA THR A 21 -6.49 -0.71 2.27
C THR A 21 -7.80 0.07 2.29
N ALA A 22 -8.18 0.56 3.48
CA ALA A 22 -9.41 1.33 3.64
C ALA A 22 -9.34 2.67 2.89
N ALA A 23 -8.19 3.37 2.96
CA ALA A 23 -7.98 4.62 2.24
C ALA A 23 -8.00 4.44 0.71
N LEU A 24 -7.39 3.36 0.20
CA LEU A 24 -7.41 3.04 -1.23
C LEU A 24 -8.81 2.65 -1.72
N ALA A 25 -9.55 1.85 -0.95
CA ALA A 25 -10.92 1.48 -1.29
C ALA A 25 -11.86 2.70 -1.31
N ASP A 26 -11.71 3.58 -0.32
CA ASP A 26 -12.48 4.83 -0.24
C ASP A 26 -12.16 5.77 -1.41
N GLU A 27 -10.88 5.95 -1.75
CA GLU A 27 -10.47 6.74 -2.93
C GLU A 27 -11.02 6.13 -4.22
N LEU A 28 -10.91 4.82 -4.43
CA LEU A 28 -11.48 4.16 -5.61
C LEU A 28 -12.99 4.36 -5.72
N SER A 29 -13.70 4.28 -4.58
CA SER A 29 -15.14 4.52 -4.54
C SER A 29 -15.51 5.97 -4.82
N ARG A 30 -14.71 6.95 -4.38
CA ARG A 30 -14.97 8.40 -4.58
C ARG A 30 -14.57 8.89 -5.95
N SER A 31 -13.41 8.46 -6.41
CA SER A 31 -12.73 9.04 -7.57
C SER A 31 -13.41 8.60 -8.87
N GLY A 32 -14.20 7.52 -8.84
CA GLY A 32 -14.94 7.02 -10.01
C GLY A 32 -14.03 6.72 -11.21
N VAL A 33 -12.73 6.58 -10.94
CA VAL A 33 -11.68 6.55 -11.97
C VAL A 33 -11.84 5.27 -12.76
N ALA A 34 -11.98 5.42 -14.08
CA ALA A 34 -11.84 4.33 -15.02
C ALA A 34 -10.42 3.76 -14.85
N GLN A 35 -10.32 2.55 -14.32
CA GLN A 35 -9.04 1.92 -14.02
C GLN A 35 -8.20 1.76 -15.32
N PRO A 36 -6.86 1.70 -15.23
CA PRO A 36 -6.07 1.34 -14.05
C PRO A 36 -5.71 2.51 -13.11
N MET A 37 -5.76 2.28 -11.79
CA MET A 37 -5.27 3.21 -10.76
C MET A 37 -3.95 2.72 -10.19
N ARG A 38 -2.88 3.50 -10.33
CA ARG A 38 -1.58 3.21 -9.71
C ARG A 38 -1.52 3.83 -8.32
N TRP A 39 -0.93 3.12 -7.36
CA TRP A 39 -0.70 3.64 -6.02
C TRP A 39 0.72 3.33 -5.56
N THR A 40 1.22 4.19 -4.67
CA THR A 40 2.56 4.14 -4.09
C THR A 40 2.44 4.34 -2.59
N VAL A 41 3.05 3.45 -1.80
CA VAL A 41 3.18 3.58 -0.35
C VAL A 41 4.66 3.69 -0.01
N THR A 42 5.03 4.77 0.66
CA THR A 42 6.34 4.93 1.26
C THR A 42 6.26 4.64 2.76
N THR A 43 7.08 3.70 3.23
CA THR A 43 7.15 3.31 4.63
C THR A 43 7.90 4.34 5.48
N PRO A 44 7.73 4.28 6.83
CA PRO A 44 8.54 5.10 7.74
C PRO A 44 10.06 4.85 7.59
N HIS A 45 10.46 3.69 7.07
CA HIS A 45 11.85 3.27 6.93
C HIS A 45 12.45 3.63 5.56
N GLY A 46 11.67 4.27 4.67
CA GLY A 46 12.12 4.70 3.34
C GLY A 46 11.90 3.68 2.22
N THR A 47 11.38 2.50 2.52
CA THR A 47 10.96 1.52 1.50
C THR A 47 9.73 2.02 0.78
N THR A 48 9.76 2.02 -0.56
CA THR A 48 8.64 2.41 -1.42
C THR A 48 8.06 1.19 -2.11
N VAL A 49 6.76 1.00 -2.01
CA VAL A 49 5.99 -0.05 -2.69
C VAL A 49 5.05 0.63 -3.67
N THR A 50 5.08 0.19 -4.93
CA THR A 50 4.19 0.71 -5.96
C THR A 50 3.49 -0.43 -6.66
N ASP A 51 2.18 -0.32 -6.83
CA ASP A 51 1.36 -1.32 -7.52
C ASP A 51 0.26 -0.64 -8.35
N THR A 52 -0.48 -1.42 -9.14
CA THR A 52 -1.52 -0.91 -10.04
C THR A 52 -2.76 -1.79 -9.98
N ILE A 53 -3.90 -1.15 -9.73
CA ILE A 53 -5.21 -1.78 -9.62
C ILE A 53 -5.84 -1.79 -11.01
N TYR A 54 -6.20 -2.98 -11.50
CA TYR A 54 -6.74 -3.22 -12.85
C TYR A 54 -8.21 -3.64 -12.84
N ASP A 55 -8.95 -3.13 -13.84
CA ASP A 55 -10.39 -3.34 -13.95
C ASP A 55 -10.77 -4.78 -14.27
N GLY A 56 -11.93 -5.13 -13.76
CA GLY A 56 -12.62 -6.40 -13.87
C GLY A 56 -13.16 -6.73 -12.48
N GLY A 57 -14.17 -7.59 -12.44
CA GLY A 57 -14.92 -8.06 -11.26
C GLY A 57 -14.59 -7.48 -9.87
N ASP A 58 -15.61 -6.84 -9.28
CA ASP A 58 -15.78 -6.42 -7.89
C ASP A 58 -14.58 -5.68 -7.24
N ALA A 59 -14.70 -4.35 -7.17
CA ALA A 59 -13.66 -3.45 -6.67
C ALA A 59 -13.21 -3.77 -5.23
N ASN A 60 -14.02 -4.46 -4.42
CA ASN A 60 -13.66 -4.77 -3.05
C ASN A 60 -12.67 -5.95 -2.97
N ASP A 61 -12.89 -7.01 -3.76
CA ASP A 61 -12.05 -8.21 -3.74
C ASP A 61 -10.66 -7.94 -4.38
N ARG A 62 -10.63 -7.09 -5.41
CA ARG A 62 -9.40 -6.75 -6.14
C ARG A 62 -8.54 -5.66 -5.53
N VAL A 63 -9.08 -4.90 -4.60
CA VAL A 63 -8.29 -3.96 -3.80
C VAL A 63 -7.60 -4.72 -2.68
N ARG A 64 -8.26 -5.75 -2.13
CA ARG A 64 -7.68 -6.57 -1.06
C ARG A 64 -6.48 -7.38 -1.54
N ASP A 65 -6.52 -8.05 -2.68
CA ASP A 65 -5.40 -8.93 -3.12
C ASP A 65 -4.04 -8.22 -3.34
N PRO A 66 -3.92 -7.16 -4.18
CA PRO A 66 -2.66 -6.46 -4.40
C PRO A 66 -2.21 -5.68 -3.15
N ILE A 67 -3.15 -5.21 -2.33
CA ILE A 67 -2.80 -4.53 -1.08
C ILE A 67 -2.38 -5.52 -0.01
N ASP A 68 -3.00 -6.69 0.11
CA ASP A 68 -2.59 -7.76 1.03
C ASP A 68 -1.20 -8.30 0.65
N ARG A 69 -0.95 -8.43 -0.66
CA ARG A 69 0.39 -8.72 -1.20
C ARG A 69 1.40 -7.64 -0.85
N ALA A 70 1.04 -6.37 -1.05
CA ALA A 70 1.89 -5.24 -0.67
C ALA A 70 2.12 -5.20 0.83
N TYR A 71 1.10 -5.52 1.62
CA TYR A 71 1.16 -5.66 3.05
C TYR A 71 2.14 -6.75 3.46
N GLY A 72 2.07 -7.91 2.80
CA GLY A 72 3.02 -8.99 2.97
C GLY A 72 4.45 -8.55 2.66
N LEU A 73 4.66 -7.69 1.65
CA LEU A 73 5.97 -7.11 1.33
C LEU A 73 6.42 -6.09 2.37
N LEU A 74 5.54 -5.17 2.80
CA LEU A 74 5.79 -4.14 3.80
C LEU A 74 6.11 -4.76 5.17
N VAL A 75 5.32 -5.74 5.60
CA VAL A 75 5.51 -6.48 6.84
C VAL A 75 6.79 -7.30 6.77
N ARG A 76 7.06 -8.00 5.66
CA ARG A 76 8.33 -8.73 5.49
C ARG A 76 9.53 -7.79 5.55
N ASP A 77 9.47 -6.61 4.92
CA ASP A 77 10.55 -5.63 4.95
C ASP A 77 10.81 -5.06 6.35
N VAL A 78 9.75 -4.74 7.10
CA VAL A 78 9.83 -4.34 8.52
C VAL A 78 10.46 -5.45 9.38
N PHE A 79 10.12 -6.72 9.13
CA PHE A 79 10.70 -7.85 9.87
C PHE A 79 12.12 -8.23 9.42
N THR A 80 12.51 -8.02 8.15
CA THR A 80 13.87 -8.26 7.68
C THR A 80 14.83 -7.14 8.04
N SER A 81 14.36 -5.88 8.07
CA SER A 81 15.12 -4.73 8.57
C SER A 81 15.37 -4.82 10.08
N GLY A 82 14.43 -5.40 10.84
CA GLY A 82 14.60 -5.71 12.27
C GLY A 82 15.54 -6.88 12.58
N ARG A 83 15.98 -7.66 11.58
CA ARG A 83 16.85 -8.85 11.78
C ARG A 83 18.26 -8.69 11.22
N HIS A 84 18.73 -7.45 11.06
CA HIS A 84 20.13 -7.17 10.72
C HIS A 84 20.76 -6.15 11.69
N GLY A 85 20.57 -6.40 12.99
CA GLY A 85 21.17 -5.63 14.08
C GLY A 85 21.71 -6.49 15.24
N GLY A 86 21.89 -7.80 15.03
CA GLY A 86 22.45 -8.75 16.00
C GLY A 86 23.92 -9.06 15.69
N ARG A 87 24.80 -8.27 16.29
CA ARG A 87 26.27 -8.29 16.27
C ARG A 87 26.88 -9.62 16.76
N HIS A 88 27.94 -10.05 16.06
CA HIS A 88 29.13 -10.82 16.47
C HIS A 88 29.03 -11.94 17.53
N GLY A 89 29.57 -13.10 17.14
CA GLY A 89 30.13 -14.15 18.00
C GLY A 89 30.84 -15.17 17.12
#